data_AF-A0A9D8N5Y7-F1
#
_entry.id   AF-A0A9D8N5Y7-F1
#
_cell.length_a   1.000
_cell.length_b   1.000
_cell.length_c   1.000
_cell.angle_alpha   90.00
_cell.angle_beta   90.00
_cell.angle_gamma   90.00
#
_symmetry.space_group_name_H-M   'P 1'
#
loop_
_entity.id
_entity.type
_entity.pdbx_description
1 polymer ?
#
loop_
_entity_poly.entity_id
_entity_poly.type
_entity_poly.pdbx_seq_one_letter_code
_entity_poly.pdbx_strand_id
1 'polypeptide(L)'
;MKLRFSIHYATAWGESLHVIISYKRRDGRERVHNVMMQTNDGELWTTETAVMESRQQPVVAFSYFYQVENSEGDVLRREWNKVKRNYAFDHTKDYIFPDEWRDYPLQEHLYAAPLQREREDSRPSTLDSRPSTIDPRPSTNSPLWERLGGGSLFRKTVIFRVSAPQLRKGECLGLCGNHPSLGDWSPSRFLPMTYLGDYEWMLSVNVEHINFPIEYKYVTVDEHQQVARWEEGPNRVANVGEWKVE
;
A
#
# COMPACT_ATOMS: atom_id res chain seq x y z
N MET A 1 -2.78 -6.67 19.56
CA MET A 1 -2.41 -6.64 18.14
C MET A 1 -1.03 -6.03 18.01
N LYS A 2 -0.25 -6.49 17.04
CA LYS A 2 1.14 -6.08 16.82
C LYS A 2 1.35 -5.67 15.37
N LEU A 3 2.11 -4.60 15.16
CA LEU A 3 2.65 -4.22 13.86
C LEU A 3 4.14 -4.53 13.88
N ARG A 4 4.60 -5.37 12.96
CA ARG A 4 6.00 -5.75 12.79
C ARG A 4 6.53 -5.18 11.48
N PHE A 5 7.59 -4.40 11.57
CA PHE A 5 8.24 -3.79 10.42
C PHE A 5 9.64 -4.39 10.28
N SER A 6 10.02 -4.72 9.05
CA SER A 6 11.35 -5.22 8.72
C SER A 6 11.79 -4.68 7.37
N ILE A 7 13.01 -4.17 7.27
CA ILE A 7 13.55 -3.57 6.05
C ILE A 7 15.06 -3.76 6.00
N HIS A 8 15.58 -4.11 4.83
CA HIS A 8 17.02 -4.08 4.56
C HIS A 8 17.42 -2.66 4.12
N TYR A 9 18.27 -2.00 4.91
CA TYR A 9 18.78 -0.65 4.65
C TYR A 9 20.12 -0.45 5.37
N ALA A 10 21.16 -0.06 4.62
CA ALA A 10 22.47 0.24 5.19
C ALA A 10 22.53 1.69 5.69
N THR A 11 22.83 1.88 6.97
CA THR A 11 23.03 3.20 7.59
C THR A 11 24.52 3.49 7.81
N ALA A 12 24.90 4.76 7.89
CA ALA A 12 26.22 5.16 8.33
C ALA A 12 26.35 5.10 9.88
N TRP A 13 27.58 5.21 10.38
CA TRP A 13 27.82 5.21 11.82
C TRP A 13 27.20 6.46 12.48
N GLY A 14 26.43 6.27 13.54
CA GLY A 14 25.71 7.35 14.23
C GLY A 14 24.34 7.70 13.63
N GLU A 15 23.92 6.99 12.58
CA GLU A 15 22.57 7.09 12.03
C GLU A 15 21.65 6.00 12.59
N SER A 16 20.35 6.29 12.63
CA SER A 16 19.31 5.34 13.01
C SER A 16 18.17 5.32 12.01
N LEU A 17 17.58 4.14 11.80
CA LEU A 17 16.38 4.00 10.98
C LEU A 17 15.12 4.07 11.86
N HIS A 18 14.13 4.80 11.39
CA HIS A 18 12.88 5.06 12.10
C HIS A 18 11.69 4.75 11.21
N VAL A 19 10.63 4.18 11.79
CA VAL A 19 9.31 4.06 11.14
C VAL A 19 8.37 5.11 11.75
N ILE A 20 7.83 5.96 10.89
CA ILE A 20 6.87 6.99 11.28
C ILE A 20 5.48 6.49 10.99
N ILE A 21 4.68 6.28 12.04
CA ILE A 21 3.35 5.67 11.94
C ILE A 21 2.27 6.69 12.30
N SER A 22 1.40 6.99 11.35
CA SER A 22 0.23 7.86 11.51
C SER A 22 -1.04 7.04 11.64
N TYR A 23 -1.62 7.03 12.84
CA TYR A 23 -2.90 6.36 13.12
C TYR A 23 -4.05 7.34 12.91
N LYS A 24 -5.02 6.96 12.08
CA LYS A 24 -6.24 7.72 11.82
C LYS A 24 -7.39 7.17 12.66
N ARG A 25 -8.03 8.06 13.42
CA ARG A 25 -9.22 7.77 14.22
C ARG A 25 -10.48 8.03 13.41
N ARG A 26 -11.61 7.51 13.90
CA ARG A 26 -12.93 7.72 13.27
C ARG A 26 -13.36 9.19 13.20
N ASP A 27 -12.90 10.02 14.13
CA ASP A 27 -13.15 11.47 14.15
C ASP A 27 -12.29 12.28 13.16
N GLY A 28 -11.44 11.59 12.38
CA GLY A 28 -10.54 12.20 11.41
C GLY A 28 -9.22 12.68 12.00
N ARG A 29 -9.02 12.63 13.33
CA ARG A 29 -7.75 13.02 13.94
C ARG A 29 -6.69 11.97 13.65
N GLU A 30 -5.47 12.47 13.41
CA GLU A 30 -4.29 11.63 13.21
C GLU A 30 -3.35 11.76 14.40
N ARG A 31 -2.76 10.63 14.83
CA ARG A 31 -1.70 10.60 15.82
C ARG A 31 -0.47 9.95 15.22
N VAL A 32 0.62 10.71 15.18
CA VAL A 32 1.90 10.28 14.63
C VAL A 32 2.79 9.76 15.75
N HIS A 33 3.46 8.63 15.51
CA HIS A 33 4.48 8.08 16.38
C HIS A 33 5.76 7.91 15.57
N ASN A 34 6.88 8.33 16.16
CA ASN A 34 8.22 8.04 15.67
C ASN A 34 8.77 6.83 16.44
N VAL A 35 9.01 5.72 15.77
CA VAL A 35 9.51 4.49 16.38
C VAL A 35 10.88 4.17 15.79
N MET A 36 11.92 4.27 16.62
CA MET A 36 13.26 3.84 16.27
C MET A 36 13.28 2.33 16.04
N MET A 37 13.91 1.91 14.94
CA MET A 37 14.12 0.50 14.61
C MET A 37 15.41 0.00 15.24
N GLN A 38 15.51 -1.32 15.39
CA GLN A 38 16.66 -2.00 15.95
C GLN A 38 17.35 -2.83 14.88
N THR A 39 18.66 -2.94 14.96
CA THR A 39 19.48 -3.77 14.08
C THR A 39 20.62 -4.41 14.87
N ASN A 40 21.02 -5.60 14.45
CA ASN A 40 22.18 -6.32 15.01
C ASN A 40 23.38 -6.32 14.05
N ASP A 41 23.17 -5.98 12.77
CA ASP A 41 24.15 -6.07 11.69
C ASP A 41 24.36 -4.73 10.95
N GLY A 42 23.51 -3.72 11.20
CA GLY A 42 23.54 -2.43 10.50
C GLY A 42 22.81 -2.44 9.15
N GLU A 43 22.23 -3.58 8.75
CA GLU A 43 21.58 -3.77 7.45
C GLU A 43 20.12 -4.18 7.59
N LEU A 44 19.79 -5.20 8.39
CA LEU A 44 18.43 -5.59 8.66
C LEU A 44 17.90 -4.83 9.88
N TRP A 45 16.93 -3.96 9.64
CA TRP A 45 16.26 -3.19 10.67
C TRP A 45 14.89 -3.79 10.95
N THR A 46 14.58 -3.96 12.23
CA THR A 46 13.28 -4.49 12.68
C THR A 46 12.71 -3.69 13.84
N THR A 47 11.38 -3.65 13.95
CA THR A 47 10.71 -3.18 15.17
C THR A 47 9.32 -3.79 15.29
N GLU A 48 8.85 -3.93 16.53
CA GLU A 48 7.49 -4.33 16.85
C GLU A 48 6.83 -3.25 17.71
N THR A 49 5.64 -2.81 17.31
CA THR A 49 4.82 -1.90 18.12
C THR A 49 3.45 -2.49 18.36
N ALA A 50 2.94 -2.35 19.59
CA ALA A 50 1.56 -2.68 19.92
C ALA A 50 0.70 -1.42 19.78
N VAL A 51 -0.45 -1.54 19.13
CA VAL A 51 -1.41 -0.44 19.05
C VAL A 51 -2.32 -0.49 20.27
N MET A 52 -2.25 0.56 21.10
CA MET A 52 -3.15 0.73 22.23
C MET A 52 -4.40 1.48 21.77
N GLU A 53 -5.52 0.77 21.66
CA GLU A 53 -6.82 1.37 21.34
C GLU A 53 -7.49 2.00 22.55
N SER A 54 -8.11 3.15 22.34
CA SER A 54 -9.10 3.70 23.27
C SER A 54 -10.50 3.29 22.81
N ARG A 55 -11.30 2.70 23.70
CA ARG A 55 -12.70 2.31 23.42
C ARG A 55 -13.57 3.48 22.95
N GLN A 56 -13.21 4.71 23.31
CA GLN A 56 -13.98 5.91 22.93
C GLN A 56 -13.60 6.46 21.55
N GLN A 57 -12.42 6.12 21.03
CA GLN A 57 -11.90 6.64 19.77
C GLN A 57 -11.12 5.53 19.04
N PRO A 58 -11.83 4.60 18.36
CA PRO A 58 -11.18 3.51 17.66
C PRO A 58 -10.34 4.03 16.49
N VAL A 59 -9.18 3.39 16.31
CA VAL A 59 -8.36 3.56 15.11
C VAL A 59 -9.07 2.84 13.97
N VAL A 60 -9.16 3.50 12.81
CA VAL A 60 -9.84 2.94 11.62
C VAL A 60 -8.86 2.65 10.48
N ALA A 61 -7.73 3.35 10.47
CA ALA A 61 -6.66 3.14 9.50
C ALA A 61 -5.33 3.59 10.07
N PHE A 62 -4.25 3.17 9.45
CA PHE A 62 -2.92 3.69 9.72
C PHE A 62 -2.10 3.78 8.44
N SER A 63 -1.17 4.72 8.41
CA SER A 63 -0.18 4.82 7.36
C SER A 63 1.22 4.99 7.92
N TYR A 64 2.24 4.64 7.16
CA TYR A 64 3.62 4.80 7.61
C TYR A 64 4.61 5.01 6.46
N PHE A 65 5.80 5.48 6.82
CA PHE A 65 6.98 5.58 5.97
C PHE A 65 8.25 5.49 6.82
N TYR A 66 9.38 5.16 6.21
CA TYR A 66 10.68 5.11 6.88
C TYR A 66 11.46 6.42 6.71
N GLN A 67 12.27 6.76 7.71
CA GLN A 67 13.23 7.87 7.64
C GLN A 67 14.51 7.53 8.41
N VAL A 68 15.61 8.18 8.04
CA VAL A 68 16.91 8.08 8.71
C VAL A 68 17.14 9.34 9.52
N GLU A 69 17.55 9.18 10.77
CA GLU A 69 17.87 10.26 11.70
C GLU A 69 19.35 10.20 12.12
N ASN A 70 19.95 11.35 12.45
CA ASN A 70 21.27 11.42 13.07
C ASN A 70 21.17 11.30 14.61
N SER A 71 22.31 11.30 15.30
CA SER A 71 22.37 11.25 16.77
C SER A 71 21.74 12.46 17.49
N GLU A 72 21.53 13.57 16.80
CA GLU A 72 20.89 14.79 17.32
C GLU A 72 19.37 14.76 17.11
N GLY A 73 18.84 13.78 16.36
CA GLY A 73 17.42 13.63 16.02
C GLY A 73 17.00 14.35 14.74
N ASP A 74 17.95 14.88 13.96
CA ASP A 74 17.65 15.51 12.67
C ASP A 74 17.41 14.45 11.59
N VAL A 75 16.41 14.70 10.75
CA VAL A 75 16.08 13.82 9.63
C VAL A 75 17.06 14.03 8.49
N LEU A 76 17.90 13.02 8.23
CA LEU A 76 18.86 13.01 7.13
C LEU A 76 18.23 12.59 5.81
N ARG A 77 17.32 11.60 5.86
CA ARG A 77 16.65 11.06 4.67
C ARG A 77 15.24 10.61 5.00
N ARG A 78 14.32 10.73 4.05
CA ARG A 78 12.95 10.23 4.16
C ARG A 78 12.58 9.46 2.90
N GLU A 79 11.84 8.36 3.06
CA GLU A 79 11.24 7.67 1.93
C GLU A 79 10.32 8.58 1.11
N TRP A 80 10.19 8.25 -0.16
CA TRP A 80 9.18 8.87 -0.99
C TRP A 80 7.77 8.47 -0.51
N ASN A 81 7.00 9.47 -0.08
CA ASN A 81 5.70 9.28 0.59
C ASN A 81 4.55 10.04 -0.10
N LYS A 82 4.63 10.26 -1.42
CA LYS A 82 3.53 10.88 -2.18
C LYS A 82 2.34 9.91 -2.29
N VAL A 83 2.62 8.61 -2.45
CA VAL A 83 1.64 7.52 -2.35
C VAL A 83 1.87 6.79 -1.03
N LYS A 84 1.02 7.08 -0.04
CA LYS A 84 1.18 6.57 1.33
C LYS A 84 0.90 5.08 1.42
N ARG A 85 1.71 4.34 2.19
CA ARG A 85 1.36 2.98 2.63
C ARG A 85 0.21 3.06 3.66
N ASN A 86 -1.04 3.07 3.23
CA ASN A 86 -2.25 3.22 4.06
C ASN A 86 -3.08 1.93 4.17
N TYR A 87 -3.33 1.44 5.38
CA TYR A 87 -4.02 0.17 5.63
C TYR A 87 -5.25 0.39 6.52
N ALA A 88 -6.32 -0.37 6.25
CA ALA A 88 -7.41 -0.50 7.19
C ALA A 88 -6.90 -1.16 8.47
N PHE A 89 -7.37 -0.63 9.60
CA PHE A 89 -6.99 -1.13 10.90
C PHE A 89 -8.02 -2.17 11.39
N ASP A 90 -7.55 -3.37 11.67
CA ASP A 90 -8.29 -4.48 12.26
C ASP A 90 -7.58 -4.93 13.54
N HIS A 91 -8.22 -4.66 14.68
CA HIS A 91 -7.72 -4.98 16.00
C HIS A 91 -7.55 -6.49 16.26
N THR A 92 -8.16 -7.34 15.44
CA THR A 92 -8.08 -8.80 15.55
C THR A 92 -6.88 -9.41 14.83
N LYS A 93 -6.12 -8.59 14.09
CA LYS A 93 -5.02 -9.05 13.23
C LYS A 93 -3.68 -8.53 13.73
N ASP A 94 -2.66 -9.34 13.53
CA ASP A 94 -1.28 -8.88 13.57
C ASP A 94 -0.82 -8.60 12.13
N TYR A 95 0.00 -7.56 11.95
CA TYR A 95 0.48 -7.11 10.65
C TYR A 95 1.99 -7.28 10.56
N ILE A 96 2.47 -7.74 9.40
CA ILE A 96 3.88 -7.92 9.10
C ILE A 96 4.18 -7.16 7.81
N PHE A 97 5.19 -6.30 7.85
CA PHE A 97 5.62 -5.45 6.75
C PHE A 97 7.09 -5.73 6.38
N PRO A 98 7.34 -6.74 5.55
CA PRO A 98 8.65 -6.94 4.92
C PRO A 98 8.79 -5.94 3.77
N ASP A 99 9.42 -4.82 4.05
CA ASP A 99 9.50 -3.68 3.16
C ASP A 99 10.88 -3.53 2.52
N GLU A 100 10.88 -2.77 1.43
CA GLU A 100 12.06 -2.18 0.82
C GLU A 100 11.93 -0.66 0.86
N TRP A 101 13.08 0.02 0.85
CA TRP A 101 13.13 1.47 0.85
C TRP A 101 12.56 2.04 -0.45
N ARG A 102 11.60 2.96 -0.32
CA ARG A 102 11.02 3.66 -1.48
C ARG A 102 11.80 4.91 -1.84
N ASP A 103 12.58 4.81 -2.90
CA ASP A 103 13.24 5.95 -3.52
C ASP A 103 12.29 6.87 -4.28
N TYR A 104 12.77 8.08 -4.53
CA TYR A 104 12.08 9.03 -5.38
C TYR A 104 11.96 8.46 -6.81
N PRO A 105 10.75 8.30 -7.36
CA PRO A 105 10.56 7.63 -8.64
C PRO A 105 11.08 8.49 -9.79
N LEU A 106 11.78 7.86 -10.76
CA LEU A 106 12.27 8.52 -11.97
C LEU A 106 11.12 9.16 -12.79
N GLN A 107 9.93 8.57 -12.74
CA GLN A 107 8.74 9.03 -13.46
C GLN A 107 7.86 9.95 -12.59
N GLU A 108 8.43 10.82 -11.75
CA GLU A 108 7.64 11.67 -10.84
C GLU A 108 6.60 12.54 -11.55
N HIS A 109 6.90 12.99 -12.77
CA HIS A 109 5.99 13.77 -13.60
C HIS A 109 4.62 13.09 -13.78
N LEU A 110 4.53 11.75 -13.73
CA LEU A 110 3.26 11.02 -13.82
C LEU A 110 2.39 11.23 -12.56
N TYR A 111 3.02 11.48 -11.41
CA TYR A 111 2.35 11.83 -10.16
C TYR A 111 2.10 13.33 -10.01
N ALA A 112 2.69 14.17 -10.87
CA ALA A 112 2.56 15.64 -10.83
C ALA A 112 1.30 16.16 -11.55
N ALA A 113 0.58 15.28 -12.26
CA ALA A 113 -0.72 15.64 -12.84
C ALA A 113 -1.65 16.15 -11.73
N PRO A 114 -2.43 17.22 -11.98
CA PRO A 114 -3.32 17.76 -10.97
C PRO A 114 -4.24 16.64 -10.52
N LEU A 115 -4.14 16.29 -9.22
CA LEU A 115 -5.17 15.53 -8.52
C LEU A 115 -6.49 16.09 -8.99
N GLN A 116 -7.32 15.28 -9.67
CA GLN A 116 -8.70 15.62 -9.88
C GLN A 116 -9.30 15.65 -8.47
N ARG A 117 -9.18 16.82 -7.80
CA ARG A 117 -9.93 17.15 -6.61
C ARG A 117 -11.36 16.86 -6.99
N GLU A 118 -11.94 15.81 -6.42
CA GLU A 118 -13.38 15.67 -6.33
C GLU A 118 -13.87 17.03 -5.80
N ARG A 119 -14.54 17.78 -6.68
CA ARG A 119 -15.14 19.04 -6.29
C ARG A 119 -16.14 18.66 -5.21
N GLU A 120 -15.93 19.12 -3.98
CA GLU A 120 -17.02 19.24 -3.01
C GLU A 120 -18.12 20.05 -3.72
N ASP A 121 -19.22 19.36 -4.02
CA ASP A 121 -20.41 19.94 -4.63
C ASP A 121 -20.95 21.01 -3.69
N SER A 122 -20.58 22.25 -3.97
CA SER A 122 -21.12 23.44 -3.31
C SER A 122 -21.01 24.64 -4.23
N ARG A 123 -21.62 24.60 -5.44
CA ARG A 123 -22.02 25.83 -6.14
C ARG A 123 -23.35 25.68 -6.90
N PRO A 124 -24.21 26.71 -6.86
CA PRO A 124 -25.54 26.67 -7.44
C PRO A 124 -25.51 26.76 -8.97
N SER A 125 -26.60 26.26 -9.56
CA SER A 125 -26.88 26.19 -10.99
C SER A 125 -26.58 27.47 -11.76
N THR A 126 -25.66 27.38 -12.73
CA THR A 126 -25.77 28.11 -13.99
C THR A 126 -25.35 27.21 -15.14
N LEU A 127 -26.20 27.24 -16.16
CA LEU A 127 -26.18 26.52 -17.42
C LEU A 127 -24.81 26.60 -18.11
N ASP A 128 -24.08 25.48 -18.17
CA ASP A 128 -22.96 25.34 -19.10
C ASP A 128 -22.94 23.90 -19.63
N SER A 129 -23.40 23.74 -20.86
CA SER A 129 -23.50 22.48 -21.58
C SER A 129 -22.11 22.04 -22.06
N ARG A 130 -21.30 21.50 -21.14
CA ARG A 130 -20.13 20.67 -21.49
C ARG A 130 -20.46 19.21 -21.19
N PRO A 131 -20.24 18.27 -22.12
CA PRO A 131 -20.46 16.86 -21.84
C PRO A 131 -19.53 16.44 -20.70
N SER A 132 -20.15 16.05 -19.59
CA SER A 132 -19.51 15.48 -18.41
C SER A 132 -18.66 14.29 -18.86
N THR A 133 -17.35 14.45 -18.79
CA THR A 133 -16.40 13.39 -19.12
C THR A 133 -16.41 12.40 -17.96
N ILE A 134 -17.22 11.34 -18.08
CA ILE A 134 -17.23 10.23 -17.14
C ILE A 134 -15.86 9.54 -17.25
N ASP A 135 -15.07 9.61 -16.17
CA ASP A 135 -13.92 8.76 -15.96
C ASP A 135 -14.45 7.36 -15.59
N PRO A 136 -14.12 6.29 -16.32
CA PRO A 136 -14.59 4.93 -16.00
C PRO A 136 -13.97 4.36 -14.72
N ARG A 137 -13.02 5.06 -14.07
CA ARG A 137 -12.58 4.72 -12.72
C ARG A 137 -13.76 4.93 -11.74
N PRO A 138 -14.15 3.95 -10.91
CA PRO A 138 -15.30 4.09 -10.03
C PRO A 138 -15.17 5.35 -9.18
N SER A 139 -16.24 6.15 -9.13
CA SER A 139 -16.26 7.40 -8.37
C SER A 139 -15.85 7.13 -6.92
N THR A 140 -14.91 7.92 -6.42
CA THR A 140 -14.20 7.69 -5.15
C THR A 140 -14.99 8.27 -3.96
N ASN A 141 -16.32 8.22 -4.05
CA ASN A 141 -17.21 8.84 -3.06
C ASN A 141 -17.26 8.07 -1.72
N SER A 142 -16.73 6.85 -1.65
CA SER A 142 -16.60 6.09 -0.40
C SER A 142 -15.28 6.40 0.30
N PRO A 143 -15.28 6.67 1.62
CA PRO A 143 -14.07 6.88 2.39
C PRO A 143 -13.03 5.78 2.17
N LEU A 144 -11.75 6.16 2.09
CA LEU A 144 -10.65 5.20 1.87
C LEU A 144 -10.69 4.00 2.83
N TRP A 145 -11.08 4.19 4.10
CA TRP A 145 -11.16 3.10 5.07
C TRP A 145 -12.32 2.13 4.81
N GLU A 146 -13.40 2.54 4.14
CA GLU A 146 -14.46 1.64 3.67
C GLU A 146 -13.99 0.84 2.45
N ARG A 147 -13.19 1.45 1.57
CA ARG A 147 -12.59 0.77 0.41
C ARG A 147 -11.46 -0.18 0.80
N LEU A 148 -10.68 0.18 1.82
CA LEU A 148 -9.66 -0.65 2.45
C LEU A 148 -10.28 -1.75 3.33
N GLY A 149 -11.44 -1.49 3.96
CA GLY A 149 -12.15 -2.40 4.86
C GLY A 149 -13.22 -3.27 4.18
N GLY A 150 -13.56 -2.99 2.91
CA GLY A 150 -14.58 -3.71 2.14
C GLY A 150 -14.15 -5.10 1.67
N GLY A 151 -12.86 -5.44 1.76
CA GLY A 151 -12.38 -6.82 1.67
C GLY A 151 -12.19 -7.38 3.07
N SER A 152 -13.04 -8.31 3.50
CA SER A 152 -12.84 -9.02 4.76
C SER A 152 -11.42 -9.63 4.77
N LEU A 153 -10.56 -9.16 5.68
CA LEU A 153 -9.24 -9.74 5.85
C LEU A 153 -9.42 -11.19 6.33
N PHE A 154 -8.94 -12.13 5.52
CA PHE A 154 -8.87 -13.55 5.88
C PHE A 154 -8.00 -13.76 7.12
N ARG A 155 -8.09 -14.95 7.73
CA ARG A 155 -7.25 -15.31 8.88
C ARG A 155 -5.76 -15.15 8.58
N LYS A 156 -5.33 -15.59 7.39
CA LYS A 156 -4.01 -15.30 6.81
C LYS A 156 -4.21 -14.61 5.45
N THR A 157 -3.79 -13.36 5.37
CA THR A 157 -3.97 -12.53 4.17
C THR A 157 -2.63 -11.99 3.70
N VAL A 158 -2.37 -12.07 2.39
CA VAL A 158 -1.34 -11.25 1.73
C VAL A 158 -2.02 -10.10 1.02
N ILE A 159 -1.52 -8.89 1.23
CA ILE A 159 -1.99 -7.67 0.57
C ILE A 159 -0.97 -7.30 -0.50
N PHE A 160 -1.34 -7.46 -1.76
CA PHE A 160 -0.58 -6.96 -2.88
C PHE A 160 -0.95 -5.51 -3.14
N ARG A 161 0.05 -4.64 -3.22
CA ARG A 161 -0.16 -3.21 -3.38
C ARG A 161 0.89 -2.62 -4.31
N VAL A 162 0.44 -1.80 -5.26
CA VAL A 162 1.34 -1.16 -6.23
C VAL A 162 0.78 0.18 -6.66
N SER A 163 1.66 1.12 -6.96
CA SER A 163 1.29 2.37 -7.60
C SER A 163 1.52 2.27 -9.11
N ALA A 164 0.52 2.66 -9.89
CA ALA A 164 0.54 2.54 -11.33
C ALA A 164 0.02 3.83 -12.00
N PRO A 165 0.72 4.97 -11.88
CA PRO A 165 0.31 6.24 -12.50
C PRO A 165 0.38 6.22 -14.03
N GLN A 166 1.08 5.25 -14.62
CA GLN A 166 1.25 5.07 -16.07
C GLN A 166 0.04 4.39 -16.75
N LEU A 167 -0.96 3.92 -16.00
CA LEU A 167 -2.14 3.28 -16.56
C LEU A 167 -2.95 4.27 -17.42
N ARG A 168 -3.34 3.81 -18.61
CA ARG A 168 -4.14 4.61 -19.54
C ARG A 168 -5.62 4.56 -19.15
N LYS A 169 -6.40 5.50 -19.69
CA LYS A 169 -7.86 5.48 -19.53
C LYS A 169 -8.41 4.17 -20.09
N GLY A 170 -9.28 3.51 -19.32
CA GLY A 170 -9.88 2.22 -19.67
C GLY A 170 -9.04 1.00 -19.28
N GLU A 171 -7.78 1.19 -18.88
CA GLU A 171 -6.95 0.09 -18.36
C GLU A 171 -7.16 -0.10 -16.87
N CYS A 172 -7.24 -1.36 -16.45
CA CYS A 172 -7.28 -1.78 -15.05
C CYS A 172 -6.02 -2.57 -14.71
N LEU A 173 -5.80 -2.81 -13.41
CA LEU A 173 -4.68 -3.64 -12.94
C LEU A 173 -5.18 -4.99 -12.43
N GLY A 174 -4.41 -6.03 -12.73
CA GLY A 174 -4.58 -7.37 -12.20
C GLY A 174 -3.27 -7.94 -11.69
N LEU A 175 -3.36 -9.12 -11.07
CA LEU A 175 -2.23 -9.89 -10.60
C LEU A 175 -2.34 -11.33 -11.11
N CYS A 176 -1.23 -11.90 -11.54
CA CYS A 176 -1.15 -13.31 -11.89
C CYS A 176 0.15 -13.90 -11.33
N GLY A 177 0.12 -15.15 -10.88
CA GLY A 177 1.26 -15.80 -10.24
C GLY A 177 1.27 -17.31 -10.39
N ASN A 178 2.27 -17.95 -9.79
CA ASN A 178 2.54 -19.38 -9.94
C ASN A 178 1.54 -20.31 -9.22
N HIS A 179 0.85 -19.82 -8.20
CA HIS A 179 -0.10 -20.62 -7.45
C HIS A 179 -1.47 -20.68 -8.16
N PRO A 180 -2.22 -21.81 -8.10
CA PRO A 180 -3.58 -21.88 -8.67
C PRO A 180 -4.52 -20.78 -8.19
N SER A 181 -4.44 -20.43 -6.90
CA SER A 181 -5.21 -19.31 -6.31
C SER A 181 -4.77 -17.92 -6.80
N LEU A 182 -3.62 -17.81 -7.47
CA LEU A 182 -3.10 -16.60 -8.10
C LEU A 182 -3.20 -16.66 -9.63
N GLY A 183 -3.93 -17.62 -10.18
CA GLY A 183 -4.17 -17.75 -11.62
C GLY A 183 -3.24 -18.70 -12.35
N ASP A 184 -2.21 -19.25 -11.68
CA ASP A 184 -1.26 -20.23 -12.21
C ASP A 184 -0.80 -19.86 -13.64
N TRP A 185 -0.24 -18.65 -13.73
CA TRP A 185 0.28 -17.96 -14.93
C TRP A 185 -0.66 -17.91 -16.14
N SER A 186 -1.95 -18.16 -15.96
CA SER A 186 -2.93 -18.09 -17.05
C SER A 186 -3.48 -16.67 -17.21
N PRO A 187 -3.34 -16.05 -18.40
CA PRO A 187 -3.90 -14.72 -18.67
C PRO A 187 -5.42 -14.64 -18.50
N SER A 188 -6.15 -15.76 -18.55
CA SER A 188 -7.60 -15.80 -18.32
C SER A 188 -8.00 -15.94 -16.85
N ARG A 189 -7.03 -16.16 -15.94
CA ARG A 189 -7.26 -16.37 -14.51
C ARG A 189 -6.56 -15.33 -13.64
N PHE A 190 -6.23 -14.15 -14.19
CA PHE A 190 -5.70 -13.06 -13.38
C PHE A 190 -6.71 -12.66 -12.29
N LEU A 191 -6.18 -12.15 -11.17
CA LEU A 191 -6.98 -11.58 -10.10
C LEU A 191 -7.09 -10.07 -10.30
N PRO A 192 -8.28 -9.50 -10.48
CA PRO A 192 -8.44 -8.06 -10.62
C PRO A 192 -8.09 -7.33 -9.31
N MET A 193 -7.38 -6.20 -9.43
CA MET A 193 -7.05 -5.35 -8.29
C MET A 193 -8.07 -4.22 -8.14
N THR A 194 -8.27 -3.78 -6.92
CA THR A 194 -9.15 -2.65 -6.58
C THR A 194 -8.35 -1.35 -6.62
N TYR A 195 -8.79 -0.40 -7.43
CA TYR A 195 -8.26 0.97 -7.39
C TYR A 195 -8.67 1.63 -6.07
N LEU A 196 -7.71 2.23 -5.36
CA LEU A 196 -7.91 2.92 -4.08
C LEU A 196 -7.86 4.45 -4.21
N GLY A 197 -7.65 5.01 -5.40
CA GLY A 197 -7.38 6.45 -5.55
C GLY A 197 -5.88 6.73 -5.52
N ASP A 198 -5.47 7.96 -5.85
CA ASP A 198 -4.07 8.39 -5.79
C ASP A 198 -3.07 7.42 -6.45
N TYR A 199 -3.44 6.90 -7.62
CA TYR A 199 -2.63 5.95 -8.43
C TYR A 199 -2.40 4.58 -7.78
N GLU A 200 -3.12 4.26 -6.71
CA GLU A 200 -2.89 3.09 -5.88
C GLU A 200 -3.87 1.96 -6.18
N TRP A 201 -3.33 0.75 -6.24
CA TRP A 201 -4.08 -0.48 -6.47
C TRP A 201 -3.78 -1.48 -5.38
N MET A 202 -4.81 -2.22 -4.94
CA MET A 202 -4.70 -3.21 -3.88
C MET A 202 -5.47 -4.49 -4.21
N LEU A 203 -4.93 -5.62 -3.80
CA LEU A 203 -5.58 -6.93 -3.81
C LEU A 203 -5.24 -7.69 -2.54
N SER A 204 -6.26 -8.16 -1.83
CA SER A 204 -6.12 -9.01 -0.65
C SER A 204 -6.42 -10.46 -1.01
N VAL A 205 -5.49 -11.37 -0.74
CA VAL A 205 -5.61 -12.79 -1.07
C VAL A 205 -5.53 -13.64 0.19
N ASN A 206 -6.43 -14.63 0.30
CA ASN A 206 -6.35 -15.65 1.34
C ASN A 206 -5.18 -16.58 1.04
N VAL A 207 -4.23 -16.67 1.96
CA VAL A 207 -3.03 -17.51 1.82
C VAL A 207 -2.99 -18.65 2.84
N GLU A 208 -4.11 -18.98 3.50
CA GLU A 208 -4.12 -19.99 4.56
C GLU A 208 -3.64 -21.37 4.11
N HIS A 209 -3.79 -21.69 2.83
CA HIS A 209 -3.38 -22.96 2.21
C HIS A 209 -2.37 -22.79 1.05
N ILE A 210 -1.65 -21.65 1.01
CA ILE A 210 -0.67 -21.38 -0.02
C ILE A 210 0.73 -21.66 0.51
N ASN A 211 1.52 -22.43 -0.25
CA ASN A 211 2.93 -22.63 0.03
C ASN A 211 3.74 -21.46 -0.52
N PHE A 212 4.70 -20.98 0.27
CA PHE A 212 5.64 -19.94 -0.11
C PHE A 212 7.01 -20.53 -0.47
N PRO A 213 7.82 -19.86 -1.31
CA PRO A 213 7.58 -18.55 -1.94
C PRO A 213 6.48 -18.59 -3.00
N ILE A 214 5.75 -17.48 -3.13
CA ILE A 214 4.86 -17.24 -4.27
C ILE A 214 5.53 -16.29 -5.24
N GLU A 215 5.44 -16.62 -6.52
CA GLU A 215 5.89 -15.76 -7.60
C GLU A 215 4.69 -15.10 -8.26
N TYR A 216 4.80 -13.82 -8.59
CA TYR A 216 3.72 -13.08 -9.21
C TYR A 216 4.23 -11.93 -10.09
N LYS A 217 3.33 -11.44 -10.94
CA LYS A 217 3.48 -10.22 -11.73
C LYS A 217 2.19 -9.44 -11.74
N TYR A 218 2.31 -8.12 -11.84
CA TYR A 218 1.19 -7.27 -12.18
C TYR A 218 0.90 -7.34 -13.69
N VAL A 219 -0.37 -7.26 -14.06
CA VAL A 219 -0.83 -7.23 -15.45
C VAL A 219 -1.76 -6.06 -15.68
N THR A 220 -1.65 -5.39 -16.82
CA THR A 220 -2.65 -4.41 -17.25
C THR A 220 -3.75 -5.13 -18.01
N VAL A 221 -5.00 -4.80 -17.70
CA VAL A 221 -6.20 -5.43 -18.26
C VAL A 221 -6.94 -4.37 -19.08
N ASP A 222 -7.36 -4.72 -20.30
CA ASP A 222 -8.11 -3.83 -21.18
C ASP A 222 -9.61 -3.77 -20.85
N GLU A 223 -10.35 -2.98 -21.62
CA GLU A 223 -11.80 -2.83 -21.48
C GLU A 223 -12.58 -4.14 -21.76
N HIS A 224 -11.96 -5.12 -22.42
CA HIS A 224 -12.52 -6.44 -22.71
C HIS A 224 -12.18 -7.50 -21.66
N GLN A 225 -11.63 -7.09 -20.51
CA GLN A 225 -11.18 -7.98 -19.43
C GLN A 225 -10.12 -8.98 -19.90
N GLN A 226 -9.28 -8.59 -20.85
CA GLN A 226 -8.14 -9.39 -21.32
C GLN A 226 -6.82 -8.77 -20.84
N VAL A 227 -5.86 -9.63 -20.51
CA VAL A 227 -4.51 -9.19 -20.17
C VAL A 227 -3.86 -8.57 -21.40
N ALA A 228 -3.59 -7.28 -21.33
CA ALA A 228 -2.95 -6.51 -22.39
C ALA A 228 -1.42 -6.51 -22.28
N ARG A 229 -0.88 -6.36 -21.06
CA ARG A 229 0.58 -6.32 -20.81
C ARG A 229 0.92 -6.93 -19.45
N TRP A 230 2.12 -7.49 -19.36
CA TRP A 230 2.72 -7.94 -18.11
C TRP A 230 3.71 -6.91 -17.59
N GLU A 231 3.92 -6.89 -16.28
CA GLU A 231 5.04 -6.20 -15.66
C GLU A 231 6.36 -6.67 -16.28
N GLU A 232 7.19 -5.70 -16.65
CA GLU A 232 8.52 -5.93 -17.20
C GLU A 232 9.52 -6.38 -16.11
N GLY A 233 10.56 -7.10 -16.52
CA GLY A 233 11.58 -7.61 -15.60
C GLY A 233 11.27 -9.01 -15.02
N PRO A 234 12.02 -9.45 -13.99
CA PRO A 234 11.84 -10.75 -13.37
C PRO A 234 10.51 -10.86 -12.60
N ASN A 235 10.10 -12.09 -12.27
CA ASN A 235 8.95 -12.31 -11.39
C ASN A 235 9.24 -11.71 -10.01
N ARG A 236 8.23 -11.09 -9.41
CA ARG A 236 8.28 -10.70 -8.00
C ARG A 236 8.12 -11.95 -7.15
N VAL A 237 8.85 -12.01 -6.05
CA VAL A 237 8.77 -13.11 -5.07
C VAL A 237 8.24 -12.55 -3.76
N ALA A 238 7.13 -13.11 -3.27
CA ALA A 238 6.72 -12.88 -1.89
C ALA A 238 7.04 -14.13 -1.06
N ASN A 239 7.73 -13.89 0.05
CA ASN A 239 8.02 -14.90 1.07
C ASN A 239 7.05 -14.71 2.25
N VAL A 240 6.76 -15.78 3.00
CA VAL A 240 6.32 -15.55 4.39
C VAL A 240 7.53 -14.97 5.09
N GLY A 241 7.41 -13.77 5.65
CA GLY A 241 8.46 -13.27 6.53
C GLY A 241 8.68 -14.32 7.62
N GLU A 242 9.82 -15.01 7.57
CA GLU A 242 10.31 -15.80 8.70
C GLU A 242 10.61 -14.81 9.81
N TRP A 243 9.61 -14.46 10.61
CA TRP A 243 9.83 -13.78 11.87
C TRP A 243 10.41 -14.80 12.84
N LYS A 244 11.72 -15.04 12.74
CA LYS A 244 12.49 -15.76 13.75
C LYS A 244 12.73 -14.78 14.89
N VAL A 245 11.99 -14.99 15.98
CA VAL A 245 12.41 -14.51 17.30
C VAL A 245 13.48 -15.50 17.73
N GLU A 246 14.75 -15.12 17.62
CA GLU A 246 15.78 -15.71 18.49
C GLU A 246 15.68 -15.11 19.89
#